data_AF-A0A0S7ZFV4-F1
#
_entry.id   AF-A0A0S7ZFV4-F1
#
_cell.length_a   1.000
_cell.length_b   1.000
_cell.length_c   1.000
_cell.angle_alpha   90.00
_cell.angle_beta   90.00
_cell.angle_gamma   90.00
#
_symmetry.space_group_name_H-M   'P 1'
#
loop_
_entity.id
_entity.type
_entity.pdbx_description
1 polymer ?
#
loop_
_entity_poly.entity_id
_entity_poly.type
_entity_poly.pdbx_seq_one_letter_code
_entity_poly.pdbx_strand_id
1 'polypeptide(L)' 'MRRFIAAALLSGFVGLLPNPQPADAQESKLVACLVDAIETCDDDFDANSEYMTAIRGWCYLIRGGICMGEG' A
#
# COMPACT_ATOMS: atom_id res chain seq x y z
N MET A 1 -39.62 -31.52 15.78
CA MET A 1 -38.13 -31.61 15.77
C MET A 1 -37.58 -31.19 14.42
N ARG A 2 -37.45 -29.88 14.14
CA ARG A 2 -36.96 -29.35 12.84
C ARG A 2 -36.37 -27.94 13.00
N ARG A 3 -35.47 -27.72 13.96
CA ARG A 3 -34.85 -26.39 14.15
C ARG A 3 -33.43 -26.48 14.73
N PHE A 4 -32.51 -27.21 14.09
CA PHE A 4 -31.10 -27.22 14.54
C PHE A 4 -30.06 -27.33 13.41
N ILE A 5 -30.34 -26.88 12.18
CA ILE A 5 -29.37 -26.98 11.06
C ILE A 5 -29.04 -25.62 10.43
N ALA A 6 -29.00 -24.54 11.22
CA ALA A 6 -28.68 -23.20 10.70
C ALA A 6 -27.40 -22.57 11.29
N ALA A 7 -26.62 -23.32 12.08
CA ALA A 7 -25.45 -22.76 12.78
C ALA A 7 -24.09 -23.08 12.12
N ALA A 8 -24.04 -23.90 11.06
CA ALA A 8 -22.77 -24.38 10.48
C ALA A 8 -22.19 -23.52 9.35
N LEU A 9 -22.91 -22.49 8.86
CA LEU A 9 -22.47 -21.69 7.71
C LEU A 9 -21.73 -20.40 8.09
N LEU A 10 -21.71 -20.00 9.35
CA LEU A 10 -21.06 -18.75 9.79
C LEU A 10 -19.57 -18.92 10.13
N SER A 11 -19.09 -20.13 10.40
CA SER A 11 -17.67 -20.40 10.66
C SER A 11 -16.82 -20.55 9.40
N GLY A 12 -17.43 -20.71 8.23
CA GLY A 12 -16.73 -20.80 6.94
C GLY A 12 -16.33 -19.44 6.33
N PHE A 13 -16.90 -18.34 6.81
CA PHE A 13 -16.68 -17.02 6.23
C PHE A 13 -15.44 -16.28 6.79
N VAL A 14 -14.87 -16.77 7.90
CA VAL A 14 -13.66 -16.18 8.49
C VAL A 14 -12.40 -16.56 7.70
N GLY A 15 -12.42 -17.64 6.92
CA GLY A 15 -11.32 -18.04 6.03
C GLY A 15 -11.20 -17.24 4.73
N LEU A 16 -12.13 -16.33 4.46
CA LEU A 16 -12.15 -15.43 3.29
C LEU A 16 -11.88 -13.97 3.65
N LEU A 17 -11.77 -13.65 4.94
CA LEU A 17 -11.20 -12.36 5.33
C LEU A 17 -9.71 -12.41 4.97
N PRO A 18 -9.19 -11.41 4.24
CA PRO A 18 -7.74 -11.31 4.05
C PRO A 18 -7.12 -11.39 5.44
N ASN A 19 -6.31 -12.43 5.64
CA ASN A 19 -5.50 -12.59 6.84
C ASN A 19 -4.93 -11.21 7.17
N PRO A 20 -5.22 -10.61 8.33
CA PRO A 20 -4.64 -9.33 8.68
C PRO A 20 -3.13 -9.56 8.68
N GLN A 21 -2.47 -9.15 7.59
CA GLN A 21 -1.03 -9.13 7.59
C GLN A 21 -0.65 -8.24 8.77
N PRO A 22 0.37 -8.63 9.56
CA PRO A 22 0.83 -7.76 10.62
C PRO A 22 1.02 -6.37 10.03
N ALA A 23 0.59 -5.32 10.74
CA ALA A 23 0.72 -3.94 10.25
C ALA A 23 2.16 -3.65 9.78
N ASP A 24 3.12 -4.31 10.42
CA ASP A 24 4.55 -4.35 10.07
C ASP A 24 4.84 -4.80 8.61
N ALA A 25 4.07 -5.72 8.06
CA ALA A 25 4.20 -6.19 6.68
C ALA A 25 3.57 -5.21 5.67
N GLN A 26 2.52 -4.47 6.08
CA GLN A 26 2.00 -3.34 5.30
C GLN A 26 2.99 -2.17 5.32
N GLU A 27 3.56 -1.86 6.48
CA GLU A 27 4.56 -0.81 6.64
C GLU A 27 5.82 -1.12 5.82
N SER A 28 6.29 -2.38 5.82
CA SER A 28 7.42 -2.79 4.99
C SER A 28 7.16 -2.62 3.49
N LYS A 29 5.94 -2.88 3.00
CA LYS A 29 5.57 -2.66 1.59
C LYS A 29 5.43 -1.18 1.26
N LEU A 30 4.81 -0.42 2.16
CA LEU A 30 4.65 1.02 2.02
C LEU A 30 6.03 1.71 1.95
N VAL A 31 6.95 1.33 2.84
CA VAL A 31 8.32 1.85 2.85
C VAL A 31 9.05 1.46 1.57
N ALA A 32 8.96 0.20 1.13
CA ALA A 32 9.59 -0.23 -0.12
C ALA A 32 9.05 0.54 -1.34
N CYS A 33 7.73 0.76 -1.41
CA CYS A 33 7.12 1.55 -2.48
C CYS A 33 7.56 3.02 -2.43
N LEU A 34 7.63 3.62 -1.24
CA LEU A 34 8.09 5.00 -1.06
C LEU A 34 9.57 5.18 -1.47
N VAL A 35 10.43 4.21 -1.14
CA VAL A 35 11.84 4.24 -1.54
C VAL A 35 11.97 4.15 -3.05
N ASP A 36 11.30 3.19 -3.68
CA ASP A 36 11.29 3.05 -5.15
C ASP A 36 10.74 4.30 -5.86
N ALA A 37 9.69 4.91 -5.27
CA ALA A 37 9.13 6.16 -5.76
C ALA A 37 10.14 7.31 -5.69
N ILE A 38 10.89 7.43 -4.59
CA ILE A 38 11.93 8.47 -4.44
C ILE A 38 13.04 8.23 -5.45
N GLU A 39 13.58 7.01 -5.53
CA GLU A 39 14.67 6.66 -6.45
C GLU A 39 14.27 6.93 -7.90
N THR A 40 13.06 6.52 -8.30
CA THR A 40 12.57 6.78 -9.66
C THR A 40 12.36 8.27 -9.92
N CYS A 41 11.82 9.01 -8.96
CA CYS A 41 11.62 10.45 -9.13
C CYS A 41 12.96 11.22 -9.21
N ASP A 42 14.00 10.74 -8.53
CA ASP A 42 15.35 11.33 -8.59
C ASP A 42 16.06 10.99 -9.91
N ASP A 43 15.80 9.81 -10.49
CA ASP A 43 16.32 9.41 -11.81
C ASP A 43 15.58 10.14 -12.95
N ASP A 44 14.25 10.22 -12.88
CA ASP A 44 13.40 10.95 -13.84
C ASP A 44 13.68 12.47 -13.81
N PHE A 45 13.96 13.01 -12.61
CA PHE A 45 14.18 14.44 -12.37
C PHE A 45 15.41 14.67 -11.52
N ASP A 46 16.54 14.91 -12.17
CA ASP A 46 17.86 15.08 -11.54
C ASP A 46 17.80 15.88 -10.24
N ALA A 47 18.17 15.21 -9.14
CA ALA A 47 18.14 15.74 -7.79
C ALA A 47 18.97 17.03 -7.63
N ASN A 48 20.00 17.20 -8.47
CA ASN A 48 20.97 18.29 -8.39
C ASN A 48 20.57 19.53 -9.23
N SER A 49 19.52 19.43 -10.03
CA SER A 49 19.04 20.53 -10.85
C SER A 49 17.99 21.35 -10.08
N GLU A 50 18.34 22.58 -9.70
CA GLU A 50 17.42 23.49 -9.01
C GLU A 50 16.12 23.72 -9.81
N TYR A 51 16.22 23.75 -11.14
CA TYR A 51 15.10 23.90 -12.07
C TYR A 51 14.11 22.74 -12.02
N MET A 52 14.52 21.55 -11.56
CA MET A 52 13.69 20.36 -11.50
C MET A 52 13.04 20.15 -10.12
N THR A 53 13.38 20.96 -9.12
CA THR A 53 12.89 20.83 -7.74
C THR A 53 11.36 20.77 -7.65
N ALA A 54 10.67 21.64 -8.38
CA ALA A 54 9.20 21.69 -8.34
C ALA A 54 8.57 20.43 -8.94
N ILE A 55 9.07 19.97 -10.09
CA ILE A 55 8.56 18.77 -10.76
C ILE A 55 8.86 17.52 -9.93
N ARG A 56 10.05 17.46 -9.31
CA ARG A 56 10.43 16.37 -8.40
C ARG A 56 9.53 16.32 -7.16
N GLY A 57 9.21 17.46 -6.57
CA GLY A 57 8.23 17.56 -5.48
C GLY A 57 6.84 17.05 -5.88
N TRP A 58 6.38 17.35 -7.10
CA TRP A 58 5.14 16.79 -7.64
C TRP A 58 5.22 15.27 -7.84
N CYS A 59 6.36 14.77 -8.33
CA CYS A 59 6.58 13.33 -8.50
C CYS A 59 6.46 12.58 -7.17
N TYR A 60 7.11 13.08 -6.10
CA TYR A 60 6.99 12.48 -4.77
C TYR A 60 5.56 12.50 -4.22
N LEU A 61 4.82 13.61 -4.42
CA LEU A 61 3.43 13.71 -3.94
C LEU A 61 2.51 12.69 -4.63
N ILE A 62 2.62 12.57 -5.96
CA ILE A 62 1.78 11.66 -6.74
C ILE A 62 2.14 10.21 -6.40
N ARG A 63 3.42 9.83 -6.51
CA ARG A 63 3.84 8.45 -6.28
C ARG A 63 3.72 8.04 -4.81
N GLY A 64 4.01 8.93 -3.87
CA GLY A 64 3.77 8.68 -2.45
C GLY A 64 2.28 8.50 -2.13
N GLY A 65 1.40 9.26 -2.80
CA GLY A 65 -0.05 9.05 -2.73
C GLY A 65 -0.49 7.68 -3.25
N ILE A 66 0.13 7.19 -4.32
CA ILE A 66 -0.11 5.84 -4.85
C ILE A 66 0.32 4.78 -3.82
N CYS A 67 1.53 4.90 -3.26
CA CYS A 67 2.04 3.97 -2.25
C CYS A 67 1.14 3.91 -1.00
N MET A 68 0.63 5.05 -0.53
CA MET A 68 -0.31 5.10 0.59
C MET A 68 -1.69 4.49 0.26
N GLY A 69 -2.06 4.38 -1.02
CA GLY A 69 -3.25 3.67 -1.45
C GLY A 69 -3.08 2.15 -1.59
N GLU A 70 -1.84 1.66 -1.65
CA GLU A 70 -1.49 0.23 -1.73
C GLU A 70 -1.16 -0.40 -0.37
N GLY A 71 -0.97 0.43 0.66
CA GLY A 71 -0.68 0.05 2.06
C GLY A 71 -1.86 -0.54 2.80
#